data_AF-X7ZFM7-F1
#
_entry.id   AF-X7ZFM7-F1
#
_cell.length_a   1.000
_cell.length_b   1.000
_cell.length_c   1.000
_cell.angle_alpha   90.00
_cell.angle_beta   90.00
_cell.angle_gamma   90.00
#
_symmetry.space_group_name_H-M   'P 1'
#
loop_
_entity.id
_entity.type
_entity.pdbx_description
1 polymer ?
#
loop_
_entity_poly.entity_id
_entity_poly.type
_entity_poly.pdbx_seq_one_letter_code
_entity_poly.pdbx_strand_id
1 'polypeptide(L)'
;MHGGRITGRAPFDCIVVVPSANPDRPPPHPLHTILSQLGLQVPIRVLLRRGPASWVQPAGRDGFVLAEKCSPQRVFLVDDVYTTGARINSAAAALTDAGHEVRGALVIARRVNPDYQPAAATFWDHQRAQPFTWSDSPVVNRFIT
;
A
#
# COMPACT_ATOMS: atom_id res chain seq x y z
N MET A 1 -4.22 10.94 9.80
CA MET A 1 -4.68 11.61 8.56
C MET A 1 -4.60 10.56 7.44
N HIS A 2 -5.72 10.15 6.83
CA HIS A 2 -5.73 9.16 5.73
C HIS A 2 -6.19 9.83 4.44
N GLY A 3 -5.45 9.64 3.34
CA GLY A 3 -5.75 10.27 2.05
C GLY A 3 -5.13 11.65 1.85
N GLY A 4 -4.10 12.00 2.63
CA GLY A 4 -3.31 13.22 2.37
C GLY A 4 -2.46 13.07 1.10
N ARG A 5 -2.22 14.19 0.41
CA ARG A 5 -1.24 14.24 -0.68
C ARG A 5 0.15 13.94 -0.12
N ILE A 6 0.95 13.16 -0.85
CA ILE A 6 2.37 13.02 -0.54
C ILE A 6 3.04 14.37 -0.86
N THR A 7 3.38 15.13 0.18
CA THR A 7 3.95 16.49 0.06
C THR A 7 5.44 16.55 0.42
N GLY A 8 6.00 15.49 1.00
CA GLY A 8 7.41 15.40 1.39
C GLY A 8 8.18 14.39 0.53
N ARG A 9 9.49 14.62 0.41
CA ARG A 9 10.45 13.65 -0.15
C ARG A 9 11.38 13.20 0.97
N ALA A 10 11.45 11.89 1.17
CA ALA A 10 12.45 11.26 2.03
C ALA A 10 13.07 10.08 1.26
N PRO A 11 14.38 9.82 1.41
CA PRO A 11 15.01 8.68 0.76
C PRO A 11 14.49 7.36 1.34
N PHE A 12 14.27 6.39 0.45
CA PHE A 12 13.96 4.99 0.78
C PHE A 12 14.79 4.07 -0.11
N ASP A 13 15.08 2.87 0.38
CA ASP A 13 15.98 1.91 -0.25
C ASP A 13 15.25 0.94 -1.18
N CYS A 14 13.98 0.65 -0.89
CA CYS A 14 13.16 -0.24 -1.71
C CYS A 14 11.67 0.08 -1.60
N ILE A 15 10.93 -0.40 -2.60
CA ILE A 15 9.47 -0.46 -2.60
C ILE A 15 9.06 -1.89 -2.28
N VAL A 16 8.10 -2.04 -1.38
CA VAL A 16 7.49 -3.33 -1.05
C VAL A 16 6.00 -3.25 -1.35
N VAL A 17 5.50 -4.23 -2.10
CA VAL A 17 4.07 -4.37 -2.36
C VAL A 17 3.45 -5.24 -1.27
N VAL A 18 2.33 -4.78 -0.69
CA VAL A 18 1.56 -5.57 0.27
C VAL A 18 1.09 -6.86 -0.40
N PRO A 19 1.44 -8.06 0.11
CA PRO A 19 1.02 -9.30 -0.50
C PRO A 19 -0.50 -9.47 -0.45
N SER A 20 -1.06 -10.23 -1.39
CA SER A 20 -2.49 -10.54 -1.35
C SER A 20 -2.83 -11.36 -0.11
N ALA A 21 -3.93 -11.02 0.55
CA ALA A 21 -4.51 -11.86 1.59
C ALA A 21 -5.24 -13.09 1.01
N ASN A 22 -5.55 -13.13 -0.30
CA ASN A 22 -6.29 -14.24 -0.92
C ASN A 22 -5.38 -15.44 -1.21
N PRO A 23 -5.61 -16.64 -0.60
CA PRO A 23 -4.80 -17.82 -0.82
C PRO A 23 -4.76 -18.33 -2.25
N ASP A 24 -5.84 -18.12 -3.02
CA ASP A 24 -5.93 -18.58 -4.40
C ASP A 24 -5.17 -17.68 -5.37
N ARG A 25 -4.62 -16.55 -4.90
CA ARG A 25 -3.79 -15.66 -5.69
C ARG A 25 -2.31 -16.01 -5.47
N PRO A 26 -1.62 -16.61 -6.45
CA PRO A 26 -0.20 -16.94 -6.31
C PRO A 26 0.63 -15.65 -6.23
N PRO A 27 1.75 -15.65 -5.46
CA PRO A 27 2.73 -14.58 -5.51
C PRO A 27 3.52 -14.62 -6.84
N PRO A 28 4.09 -13.48 -7.29
CA PRO A 28 4.00 -12.15 -6.68
C PRO A 28 2.65 -11.48 -6.94
N HIS A 29 2.30 -10.47 -6.12
CA HIS A 29 1.11 -9.66 -6.34
C HIS A 29 1.15 -9.01 -7.74
N PRO A 30 0.06 -8.95 -8.53
CA PRO A 30 0.09 -8.31 -9.86
C PRO A 30 0.62 -6.87 -9.86
N LEU A 31 0.37 -6.12 -8.79
CA LEU A 31 0.96 -4.78 -8.62
C LEU A 31 2.49 -4.80 -8.57
N HIS A 32 3.10 -5.83 -7.98
CA HIS A 32 4.56 -6.01 -8.02
C HIS A 32 5.04 -6.12 -9.47
N THR A 33 4.40 -6.97 -10.27
CA THR A 33 4.74 -7.15 -11.69
C THR A 33 4.66 -5.82 -12.46
N ILE A 34 3.59 -5.06 -12.25
CA ILE A 34 3.40 -3.74 -12.89
C ILE A 34 4.54 -2.79 -12.47
N LEU A 35 4.81 -2.64 -11.17
CA LEU A 35 5.83 -1.71 -10.69
C LEU A 35 7.24 -2.08 -11.17
N SER A 36 7.56 -3.37 -11.26
CA SER A 36 8.84 -3.85 -11.79
C SER A 36 9.05 -3.49 -13.27
N GLN A 37 7.98 -3.25 -14.02
CA GLN A 37 8.04 -2.88 -15.44
C GLN A 37 8.14 -1.36 -15.69
N LEU A 38 7.93 -0.53 -14.67
CA LEU A 38 7.92 0.93 -14.81
C LEU A 38 9.31 1.59 -14.87
N GLY A 39 10.39 0.81 -14.80
CA GLY A 39 11.76 1.36 -14.86
C GLY A 39 12.11 2.29 -13.69
N LEU A 40 11.53 2.05 -12.50
CA LEU A 40 11.80 2.88 -11.32
C LEU A 40 13.27 2.75 -10.87
N GLN A 41 13.86 3.85 -10.43
CA GLN A 41 15.25 3.91 -9.96
C GLN A 41 15.47 3.17 -8.63
N VAL A 42 14.39 2.91 -7.89
CA VAL A 42 14.43 2.21 -6.60
C VAL A 42 13.92 0.79 -6.79
N PRO A 43 14.62 -0.24 -6.26
CA PRO A 43 14.23 -1.63 -6.46
C PRO A 43 12.87 -1.95 -5.83
N ILE A 44 12.07 -2.75 -6.55
CA ILE A 44 10.90 -3.42 -6.01
C ILE A 44 11.36 -4.74 -5.38
N ARG A 45 11.09 -4.96 -4.10
CA ARG A 45 11.51 -6.17 -3.38
C ARG A 45 10.33 -6.94 -2.81
N VAL A 46 10.46 -8.26 -2.81
CA VAL A 46 9.54 -9.17 -2.12
C VAL A 46 10.06 -9.42 -0.71
N LEU A 47 9.83 -8.47 0.20
CA LEU A 47 10.24 -8.62 1.61
C LEU A 47 9.18 -9.30 2.48
N LEU A 48 7.93 -9.29 2.06
CA LEU A 48 6.82 -9.84 2.83
C LEU A 48 6.21 -11.03 2.11
N ARG A 49 5.79 -12.01 2.91
CA ARG A 49 4.90 -13.09 2.49
C ARG A 49 3.76 -13.22 3.49
N ARG A 50 2.77 -14.00 3.10
CA ARG A 50 1.64 -14.35 3.95
C ARG A 50 2.11 -15.01 5.25
N GLY A 51 1.62 -14.53 6.39
CA GLY A 51 1.83 -15.12 7.71
C GLY A 51 0.82 -16.22 8.06
N PRO A 52 0.96 -16.87 9.21
CA PRO A 52 0.16 -18.04 9.61
C PRO A 52 -1.25 -17.71 10.14
N ALA A 53 -1.57 -16.45 10.40
CA ALA A 53 -2.86 -16.04 10.98
C ALA A 53 -4.08 -16.44 10.12
N SER A 54 -5.21 -16.73 10.77
CA SER A 54 -6.47 -16.93 10.07
C SER A 54 -7.07 -15.59 9.61
N TRP A 55 -7.47 -15.51 8.35
CA TRP A 55 -7.75 -14.27 7.61
C TRP A 55 -9.07 -13.58 7.94
N VAL A 56 -9.79 -14.06 8.95
CA VAL A 56 -11.07 -13.47 9.36
C VAL A 56 -10.85 -12.08 9.97
N GLN A 57 -9.64 -11.76 10.43
CA GLN A 57 -9.24 -10.43 10.88
C GLN A 57 -7.77 -10.12 10.54
N PRO A 58 -7.48 -9.52 9.36
CA PRO A 58 -6.11 -9.24 8.91
C PRO A 58 -5.39 -8.14 9.72
N ALA A 59 -5.94 -7.70 10.85
CA ALA A 59 -5.33 -6.74 11.76
C ALA A 59 -4.37 -7.38 12.78
N GLY A 60 -4.17 -8.70 12.72
CA GLY A 60 -3.18 -9.40 13.54
C GLY A 60 -1.74 -9.06 13.14
N ARG A 61 -0.84 -9.00 14.14
CA ARG A 61 0.62 -8.84 13.93
C ARG A 61 1.25 -9.98 13.12
N ASP A 62 0.54 -11.10 13.04
CA ASP A 62 0.93 -12.34 12.36
C ASP A 62 0.31 -12.48 10.96
N GLY A 63 -0.38 -11.46 10.45
CA GLY A 63 -0.90 -11.45 9.08
C GLY A 63 0.22 -11.50 8.04
N PHE A 64 1.35 -10.86 8.28
CA PHE A 64 2.50 -10.93 7.38
C PHE A 64 3.77 -11.29 8.13
N VAL A 65 4.67 -11.97 7.43
CA VAL A 65 6.00 -12.30 7.91
C VAL A 65 7.02 -11.99 6.83
N LEU A 66 8.30 -11.89 7.21
CA LEU A 66 9.36 -11.73 6.23
C LEU A 66 9.41 -12.95 5.28
N ALA A 67 9.59 -12.64 3.99
CA ALA A 67 9.88 -13.64 2.97
C ALA A 67 11.35 -14.10 3.04
N GLU A 68 12.26 -13.19 3.39
CA GLU A 68 13.68 -13.43 3.57
C GLU A 68 14.26 -12.54 4.66
N LYS A 69 15.33 -12.98 5.33
CA LYS A 69 16.11 -12.11 6.22
C LYS A 69 17.09 -11.30 5.38
N CYS A 70 17.09 -9.98 5.55
CA CYS A 70 18.10 -9.10 4.97
C CYS A 70 18.46 -7.98 5.96
N SER A 71 19.46 -7.17 5.61
CA SER A 71 19.80 -6.00 6.42
C SER A 71 18.60 -5.04 6.50
N PRO A 72 18.48 -4.25 7.58
CA PRO A 72 17.50 -3.17 7.69
C PRO A 72 17.43 -2.32 6.42
N GLN A 73 16.22 -1.91 6.04
CA GLN A 73 15.93 -1.13 4.83
C GLN A 73 14.95 -0.03 5.19
N ARG A 74 15.03 1.10 4.52
CA ARG A 74 13.99 2.13 4.48
C ARG A 74 12.99 1.74 3.40
N VAL A 75 11.78 1.40 3.80
CA VAL A 75 10.76 0.82 2.92
C VAL A 75 9.68 1.83 2.60
N PHE A 76 9.33 1.94 1.32
CA PHE A 76 8.10 2.58 0.88
C PHE A 76 7.06 1.51 0.54
N LEU A 77 5.97 1.47 1.28
CA LEU A 77 4.97 0.42 1.19
C LEU A 77 3.89 0.78 0.16
N VAL A 78 3.48 -0.16 -0.69
CA VAL A 78 2.44 0.08 -1.70
C VAL A 78 1.34 -0.97 -1.59
N ASP A 79 0.08 -0.53 -1.57
CA ASP A 79 -1.11 -1.39 -1.59
C ASP A 79 -2.02 -1.00 -2.76
N ASP A 80 -2.81 -1.95 -3.27
CA ASP A 80 -3.73 -1.67 -4.38
C ASP A 80 -5.00 -0.95 -3.90
N VAL A 81 -5.64 -1.46 -2.84
CA VAL A 81 -6.93 -0.97 -2.36
C VAL A 81 -6.96 -0.89 -0.83
N TYR A 82 -7.05 0.34 -0.33
CA TYR A 82 -7.32 0.61 1.08
C TYR A 82 -8.82 0.45 1.36
N THR A 83 -9.17 -0.55 2.17
CA THR A 83 -10.54 -0.75 2.69
C THR A 83 -10.62 -0.31 4.14
N THR A 84 -10.21 -1.20 5.06
CA THR A 84 -10.08 -0.91 6.49
C THR A 84 -8.68 -0.42 6.88
N GLY A 85 -7.68 -0.66 6.03
CA GLY A 85 -6.27 -0.44 6.32
C GLY A 85 -5.59 -1.57 7.10
N ALA A 86 -6.33 -2.63 7.45
CA ALA A 86 -5.77 -3.74 8.24
C ALA A 86 -4.51 -4.34 7.58
N ARG A 87 -4.55 -4.62 6.28
CA ARG A 87 -3.43 -5.27 5.57
C ARG A 87 -2.18 -4.40 5.56
N ILE A 88 -2.29 -3.14 5.12
CA ILE A 88 -1.14 -2.25 5.02
C ILE A 88 -0.52 -1.95 6.40
N ASN A 89 -1.34 -1.85 7.45
CA ASN A 89 -0.86 -1.68 8.82
C ASN A 89 -0.16 -2.94 9.35
N SER A 90 -0.71 -4.14 9.11
CA SER A 90 -0.04 -5.39 9.50
C SER A 90 1.25 -5.64 8.73
N ALA A 91 1.30 -5.27 7.44
CA ALA A 91 2.52 -5.31 6.64
C ALA A 91 3.59 -4.35 7.19
N ALA A 92 3.19 -3.12 7.54
CA ALA A 92 4.08 -2.15 8.14
C ALA A 92 4.61 -2.62 9.50
N ALA A 93 3.75 -3.22 10.34
CA ALA A 93 4.15 -3.81 11.61
C ALA A 93 5.19 -4.93 11.42
N ALA A 94 4.93 -5.89 10.52
CA ALA A 94 5.86 -6.98 10.24
C ALA A 94 7.24 -6.50 9.75
N LEU A 95 7.27 -5.44 8.93
CA LEU A 95 8.53 -4.81 8.50
C LEU A 95 9.26 -4.13 9.67
N THR A 96 8.52 -3.40 10.50
CA THR A 96 9.08 -2.67 11.66
C THR A 96 9.63 -3.63 12.71
N ASP A 97 8.88 -4.70 13.01
CA ASP A 97 9.28 -5.75 13.96
C ASP A 97 10.53 -6.49 13.47
N ALA A 98 10.75 -6.55 12.15
CA ALA A 98 11.96 -7.10 11.55
C ALA A 98 13.14 -6.11 11.46
N GLY A 99 12.98 -4.88 11.95
CA GLY A 99 14.01 -3.85 11.97
C GLY A 99 14.09 -2.99 10.70
N HIS A 100 13.14 -3.11 9.77
CA HIS A 100 13.02 -2.17 8.65
C HIS A 100 12.32 -0.88 9.12
N GLU A 101 12.55 0.21 8.40
CA GLU A 101 11.92 1.50 8.67
C GLU A 101 10.90 1.83 7.58
N VAL A 102 9.61 1.87 7.93
CA VAL A 102 8.54 2.26 6.98
C VAL A 102 8.51 3.78 6.84
N ARG A 103 9.05 4.30 5.73
CA ARG A 103 9.15 5.75 5.45
C ARG A 103 7.86 6.36 4.93
N GLY A 104 6.96 5.54 4.42
CA GLY A 104 5.69 5.98 3.86
C GLY A 104 4.91 4.84 3.26
N ALA A 105 3.66 5.15 2.91
CA ALA A 105 2.74 4.23 2.28
C ALA A 105 1.94 4.93 1.18
N LEU A 106 1.76 4.25 0.05
CA LEU A 106 0.90 4.66 -1.04
C LEU A 106 -0.17 3.60 -1.27
N VAL A 107 -1.41 4.04 -1.43
CA VAL A 107 -2.50 3.17 -1.88
C VAL A 107 -3.05 3.72 -3.18
N ILE A 108 -3.28 2.84 -4.16
CA ILE A 108 -3.75 3.26 -5.49
C ILE A 108 -5.20 3.71 -5.41
N ALA A 109 -6.03 2.93 -4.71
CA ALA A 109 -7.43 3.24 -4.52
C ALA A 109 -7.83 3.12 -3.05
N ARG A 110 -8.92 3.79 -2.68
CA ARG A 110 -9.60 3.63 -1.39
C ARG A 110 -11.05 3.26 -1.63
N ARG A 111 -11.48 2.14 -1.05
CA ARG A 111 -12.88 1.73 -1.04
C ARG A 111 -13.50 2.16 0.28
N VAL A 112 -14.53 3.00 0.20
CA VAL A 112 -15.30 3.48 1.35
C VAL A 112 -16.68 2.84 1.32
N ASN A 113 -17.13 2.33 2.46
CA ASN A 113 -18.53 2.00 2.68
C ASN A 113 -19.13 3.08 3.60
N PRO A 114 -19.89 4.06 3.08
CA PRO A 114 -20.46 5.14 3.87
C PRO A 114 -21.38 4.64 4.99
N ASP A 115 -22.05 3.51 4.78
CA ASP A 115 -23.03 2.94 5.71
C ASP A 115 -22.39 2.19 6.89
N TYR A 116 -21.06 2.05 6.89
CA TYR A 116 -20.35 1.28 7.92
C TYR A 116 -20.32 2.00 9.28
N GLN A 117 -20.11 3.32 9.30
CA GLN A 117 -20.11 4.14 10.51
C GLN A 117 -20.22 5.64 10.17
N PRO A 118 -20.69 6.51 11.09
CA PRO A 118 -20.86 7.94 10.82
C PRO A 118 -19.60 8.65 10.27
N ALA A 119 -18.43 8.30 10.78
CA ALA A 119 -17.16 8.87 10.31
C ALA A 119 -16.85 8.53 8.83
N ALA A 120 -17.29 7.37 8.34
CA ALA A 120 -17.12 6.97 6.95
C ALA A 120 -18.06 7.78 6.04
N ALA A 121 -19.30 8.01 6.48
CA ALA A 121 -20.24 8.90 5.79
C ALA A 121 -19.71 10.34 5.72
N THR A 122 -19.24 10.91 6.84
CA THR A 122 -18.64 12.26 6.86
C THR A 122 -17.44 12.37 5.93
N PHE A 123 -16.55 11.38 5.94
CA PHE A 123 -15.41 11.33 5.01
C PHE A 123 -15.88 11.31 3.56
N TRP A 124 -16.87 10.46 3.25
CA TRP A 124 -17.41 10.34 1.89
C TRP A 124 -18.07 11.64 1.41
N ASP A 125 -18.86 12.30 2.26
CA ASP A 125 -19.51 13.57 1.96
C ASP A 125 -18.50 14.68 1.68
N HIS A 126 -17.46 14.78 2.52
CA HIS A 126 -16.35 15.71 2.28
C HIS A 126 -15.66 15.44 0.93
N GLN A 127 -15.35 14.18 0.61
CA GLN A 127 -14.72 13.84 -0.66
C GLN A 127 -15.63 14.13 -1.86
N ARG A 128 -16.94 13.88 -1.76
CA ARG A 128 -17.91 14.21 -2.82
C ARG A 128 -18.07 15.71 -3.05
N ALA A 129 -17.88 16.51 -2.00
CA ALA A 129 -17.93 17.97 -2.10
C ALA A 129 -16.70 18.56 -2.78
N GLN A 130 -15.60 17.80 -2.95
CA GLN A 130 -14.43 18.26 -3.67
C GLN A 130 -14.60 18.02 -5.18
N PRO A 131 -14.60 19.08 -6.01
CA PRO A 131 -14.68 18.91 -7.45
C PRO A 131 -13.43 18.21 -7.97
N PHE A 132 -13.63 17.13 -8.73
CA PHE A 132 -12.55 16.48 -9.48
C PHE A 132 -12.39 17.19 -10.83
N THR A 133 -11.15 17.51 -11.20
CA THR A 133 -10.82 17.98 -12.54
C THR A 133 -9.70 17.12 -13.12
N TRP A 134 -9.76 16.86 -14.43
CA TRP A 134 -8.68 16.16 -15.13
C TRP A 134 -7.37 16.96 -15.16
N SER A 135 -7.43 18.29 -14.96
CA SER A 135 -6.26 19.15 -14.78
C SER A 135 -5.46 18.84 -13.50
N ASP A 136 -6.09 18.24 -12.49
CA ASP A 136 -5.45 17.83 -11.23
C ASP A 136 -5.14 16.32 -11.16
N SER A 137 -5.50 15.58 -12.21
CA SER A 137 -5.24 14.14 -12.37
C SER A 137 -3.78 13.91 -12.80
N PRO A 138 -3.16 12.73 -12.56
CA PRO A 138 -1.88 12.42 -13.17
C PRO A 138 -1.94 12.67 -14.68
N VAL A 139 -1.06 13.57 -15.14
CA VAL A 139 -0.80 13.80 -16.55
C VAL A 139 -0.45 12.46 -17.17
N VAL A 140 -1.37 11.87 -17.92
CA VAL A 140 -1.05 10.75 -18.81
C VAL A 140 -0.11 11.36 -19.84
N ASN A 141 1.18 11.05 -19.75
CA ASN A 141 2.15 11.45 -20.77
C ASN A 141 1.57 11.05 -22.14
N ARG A 142 1.05 12.02 -22.88
CA ARG A 142 0.82 11.86 -24.31
C ARG A 142 2.22 11.76 -24.89
N PHE A 143 2.60 10.55 -25.27
CA PHE A 143 3.87 10.20 -25.89
C PHE A 143 4.34 11.33 -26.82
N ILE A 144 5.51 11.88 -26.53
CA ILE A 144 6.28 12.64 -27.51
C ILE A 144 6.95 11.57 -28.37
N THR A 145 6.55 11.53 -29.64
CA THR A 145 7.16 10.78 -30.76
C THR A 145 8.67 10.95 -30.83
#